data_AF-A0A9N8YWH1-F1
#
_entry.id   AF-A0A9N8YWH1-F1
#
_cell.length_a   1.000
_cell.length_b   1.000
_cell.length_c   1.000
_cell.angle_alpha   90.00
_cell.angle_beta   90.00
_cell.angle_gamma   90.00
#
_symmetry.space_group_name_H-M   'P 1'
#
loop_
_entity.id
_entity.type
_entity.pdbx_description
1 polymer ?
#
loop_
_entity_poly.entity_id
_entity_poly.type
_entity_poly.pdbx_seq_one_letter_code
_entity_poly.pdbx_strand_id
1 'polypeptide(L)'
;MGCCSSRTTDEDSFEQDVNSEIFIPRGGNKPFSKKGVTWASETPITIRQLKKQREAFWETAPSYEVIIWDALRHACESNDLEYAQLILNAAKITIPTGNLVDGCYDELGNRYVIPAYCLVDPTNLIRDVEEGTSEHGDEMNPDLLLDQSSTEQLPIIIRLSSSAEDVQINVNPKIDTIDTLRIKLCENQKIDSKKFIIRFFFLGSLLDGKTKLADVKFDQGQVLQALISEIP
;
A
#
# COMPACT_ATOMS: atom_id res chain seq x y z
N MET A 1 9.39 18.15 53.23
CA MET A 1 9.45 16.83 53.90
C MET A 1 8.02 16.45 54.27
N GLY A 2 7.43 15.32 53.90
CA GLY A 2 7.86 14.14 53.18
C GLY A 2 6.73 13.10 53.27
N CYS A 3 6.30 12.60 52.12
CA CYS A 3 5.55 11.39 51.77
C CYS A 3 4.59 10.71 52.77
N CYS A 4 3.32 10.64 52.35
CA CYS A 4 2.37 9.60 52.75
C CYS A 4 2.39 8.48 51.70
N SER A 5 2.56 7.22 52.09
CA SER A 5 2.38 6.05 51.22
C SER A 5 1.37 5.09 51.82
N SER A 6 0.35 4.79 51.01
CA SER A 6 -0.72 3.83 51.28
C SER A 6 -0.23 2.39 51.14
N ARG A 7 -0.77 1.50 51.97
CA ARG A 7 -0.66 0.04 51.82
C ARG A 7 -2.03 -0.56 52.09
N THR A 8 -2.65 -1.17 51.09
CA THR A 8 -3.78 -2.09 51.28
C THR A 8 -3.48 -3.34 50.47
N THR A 9 -3.24 -4.41 51.22
CA THR A 9 -3.05 -5.79 50.81
C THR A 9 -4.31 -6.36 50.18
N ASP A 10 -4.12 -7.04 49.05
CA ASP A 10 -5.03 -7.95 48.37
C ASP A 10 -5.55 -9.05 49.30
N GLU A 11 -6.86 -9.30 49.31
CA GLU A 11 -7.48 -10.63 49.43
C GLU A 11 -8.92 -10.55 48.88
N ASP A 12 -9.15 -11.06 47.66
CA ASP A 12 -10.41 -11.71 47.35
C ASP A 12 -10.17 -12.81 46.30
N SER A 13 -10.56 -14.02 46.66
CA SER A 13 -10.17 -15.27 46.01
C SER A 13 -11.27 -15.73 45.05
N PHE A 14 -10.84 -16.14 43.87
CA PHE A 14 -11.61 -16.76 42.80
C PHE A 14 -12.56 -17.88 43.25
N GLU A 15 -13.81 -17.85 42.78
CA GLU A 15 -14.52 -19.08 42.38
C GLU A 15 -14.34 -19.28 40.86
N GLN A 16 -13.80 -20.44 40.51
CA GLN A 16 -13.41 -20.84 39.16
C GLN A 16 -14.53 -21.68 38.54
N ASP A 17 -15.32 -21.09 37.64
CA ASP A 17 -16.15 -21.87 36.72
C ASP A 17 -15.29 -22.32 35.52
N VAL A 18 -14.85 -23.56 35.61
CA VAL A 18 -13.99 -24.27 34.66
C VAL A 18 -14.81 -24.84 33.48
N ASN A 19 -15.39 -24.00 32.62
CA ASN A 19 -15.91 -24.52 31.34
C ASN A 19 -16.11 -23.52 30.18
N SER A 20 -15.18 -22.58 29.97
CA SER A 20 -15.04 -21.97 28.65
C SER A 20 -13.59 -21.52 28.44
N GLU A 21 -12.96 -21.99 27.36
CA GLU A 21 -11.64 -21.52 26.91
C GLU A 21 -11.74 -20.08 26.36
N ILE A 22 -12.25 -19.15 27.16
CA ILE A 22 -12.14 -17.72 26.90
C ILE A 22 -10.89 -17.27 27.65
N PHE A 23 -9.77 -17.27 26.94
CA PHE A 23 -8.54 -16.65 27.41
C PHE A 23 -8.79 -15.14 27.51
N ILE A 24 -9.27 -14.66 28.67
CA ILE A 24 -9.40 -13.23 28.95
C ILE A 24 -7.99 -12.76 29.34
N PRO A 25 -7.26 -12.03 28.47
CA PRO A 25 -5.94 -11.56 28.84
C PRO A 25 -6.07 -10.55 29.99
N ARG A 26 -5.33 -10.82 31.07
CA ARG A 26 -5.34 -10.04 32.32
C ARG A 26 -4.63 -8.67 32.23
N GLY A 27 -4.18 -8.28 31.04
CA GLY A 27 -3.58 -6.97 30.76
C GLY A 27 -4.58 -6.14 29.95
N GLY A 28 -4.75 -4.86 30.32
CA GLY A 28 -5.69 -3.95 29.67
C GLY A 28 -5.51 -3.78 28.16
N ASN A 29 -6.34 -2.94 27.56
CA ASN A 29 -6.36 -2.67 26.11
C ASN A 29 -4.94 -2.47 25.54
N LYS A 30 -4.58 -3.23 24.50
CA LYS A 30 -3.31 -3.08 23.81
C LYS A 30 -3.48 -2.19 22.58
N PRO A 31 -2.46 -1.41 22.20
CA PRO A 31 -2.52 -0.62 20.98
C PRO A 31 -2.65 -1.54 19.77
N PHE A 32 -3.40 -1.07 18.79
CA PHE A 32 -3.65 -1.74 17.53
C PHE A 32 -2.35 -1.99 16.78
N SER A 33 -2.13 -3.26 16.43
CA SER A 33 -1.01 -3.71 15.63
C SER A 33 -1.49 -4.59 14.49
N LYS A 34 -1.06 -4.27 13.26
CA LYS A 34 -1.17 -5.18 12.11
C LYS A 34 0.05 -6.11 11.99
N LYS A 35 1.10 -5.88 12.79
CA LYS A 35 2.39 -6.59 12.69
C LYS A 35 2.26 -8.00 13.24
N GLY A 36 2.58 -8.99 12.41
CA GLY A 36 2.64 -10.41 12.78
C GLY A 36 1.44 -11.26 12.37
N VAL A 37 0.40 -10.66 11.76
CA VAL A 37 -0.72 -11.43 11.21
C VAL A 37 -0.32 -11.98 9.85
N THR A 38 0.00 -13.27 9.79
CA THR A 38 0.22 -13.99 8.53
C THR A 38 -0.86 -15.04 8.35
N TRP A 39 -1.46 -15.09 7.17
CA TRP A 39 -2.41 -16.14 6.82
C TRP A 39 -2.08 -16.72 5.44
N ALA A 40 -2.56 -17.94 5.21
CA ALA A 40 -2.45 -18.64 3.96
C ALA A 40 -3.86 -19.13 3.58
N SER A 41 -4.24 -18.93 2.33
CA SER A 41 -5.46 -19.51 1.77
C SER A 41 -5.23 -21.00 1.48
N GLU A 42 -6.25 -21.84 1.64
CA GLU A 42 -6.21 -23.29 1.34
C GLU A 42 -5.89 -23.53 -0.14
N THR A 43 -6.45 -22.71 -1.02
CA THR A 43 -6.11 -22.66 -2.44
C THR A 43 -5.41 -21.35 -2.77
N PRO A 44 -4.40 -21.35 -3.64
CA PRO A 44 -3.69 -20.12 -3.99
C PRO A 44 -4.68 -19.15 -4.66
N ILE A 45 -4.73 -17.92 -4.16
CA ILE A 45 -5.76 -16.93 -4.48
C ILE A 45 -5.14 -15.76 -5.23
N THR A 46 -5.86 -15.22 -6.20
CA THR A 46 -5.41 -14.07 -6.99
C THR A 46 -5.77 -12.75 -6.31
N ILE A 47 -5.06 -11.66 -6.62
CA ILE A 47 -5.35 -10.33 -6.04
C ILE A 47 -6.82 -9.93 -6.27
N ARG A 48 -7.35 -10.19 -7.47
CA ARG A 48 -8.73 -9.85 -7.82
C ARG A 48 -9.73 -10.62 -6.97
N GLN A 49 -9.47 -11.91 -6.77
CA GLN A 49 -10.33 -12.77 -5.97
C GLN A 49 -10.27 -12.40 -4.49
N LEU A 50 -9.08 -12.05 -3.97
CA LEU A 50 -8.92 -11.54 -2.62
C LEU A 50 -9.69 -10.23 -2.40
N LYS A 51 -9.58 -9.27 -3.33
CA LYS A 51 -10.31 -8.00 -3.25
C LYS A 51 -11.83 -8.23 -3.23
N LYS A 52 -12.33 -9.10 -4.12
CA LYS A 52 -13.75 -9.46 -4.17
C LYS A 52 -14.22 -10.11 -2.86
N GLN A 53 -13.38 -10.95 -2.25
CA GLN A 53 -13.69 -11.59 -0.96
C GLN A 53 -13.72 -10.57 0.18
N ARG A 54 -12.80 -9.59 0.19
CA ARG A 54 -12.82 -8.47 1.16
C ARG A 54 -14.09 -7.65 1.03
N GLU A 55 -14.44 -7.27 -0.19
CA GLU A 55 -15.63 -6.46 -0.48
C GLU A 55 -16.91 -7.18 -0.05
N ALA A 56 -17.08 -8.44 -0.44
CA ALA A 56 -18.24 -9.25 -0.04
C ALA A 56 -18.39 -9.37 1.49
N PHE A 57 -17.27 -9.44 2.21
CA PHE A 57 -17.29 -9.44 3.68
C PHE A 57 -17.79 -8.08 4.21
N TRP A 58 -17.24 -6.96 3.72
CA TRP A 58 -17.62 -5.63 4.18
C TRP A 58 -19.02 -5.21 3.75
N GLU A 59 -19.58 -5.77 2.67
CA GLU A 59 -20.98 -5.57 2.29
C GLU A 59 -21.96 -6.31 3.22
N THR A 60 -21.56 -7.45 3.76
CA THR A 60 -22.43 -8.30 4.59
C THR A 60 -22.27 -8.07 6.09
N ALA A 61 -21.12 -7.58 6.54
CA ALA A 61 -20.83 -7.29 7.95
C ALA A 61 -21.75 -6.25 8.64
N PRO A 62 -22.22 -5.14 8.00
CA PRO A 62 -22.91 -4.04 8.67
C PRO A 62 -24.34 -4.33 9.21
N SER A 63 -24.76 -5.59 9.34
CA SER A 63 -26.17 -5.95 9.54
C SER A 63 -26.83 -5.40 10.82
N TYR A 64 -26.08 -5.09 11.88
CA TYR A 64 -26.63 -4.64 13.16
C TYR A 64 -25.96 -3.38 13.73
N GLU A 65 -24.66 -3.16 13.46
CA GLU A 65 -23.88 -2.09 14.08
C GLU A 65 -23.01 -1.38 13.03
N VAL A 66 -23.67 -0.69 12.11
CA VAL A 66 -23.03 -0.05 10.94
C VAL A 66 -21.89 0.88 11.36
N ILE A 67 -22.06 1.65 12.44
CA ILE A 67 -21.05 2.62 12.91
C ILE A 67 -19.77 1.91 13.35
N ILE A 68 -19.90 0.81 14.09
CA ILE A 68 -18.75 0.03 14.59
C ILE A 68 -18.05 -0.63 13.41
N TRP A 69 -18.81 -1.26 12.51
CA TRP A 69 -18.25 -1.89 11.31
C TRP A 69 -17.58 -0.89 10.37
N ASP A 70 -18.12 0.31 10.24
CA ASP A 70 -17.53 1.39 9.45
C ASP A 70 -16.23 1.90 10.08
N ALA A 71 -16.21 2.12 11.40
CA ALA A 71 -14.98 2.48 12.12
C ALA A 71 -13.89 1.39 11.98
N LEU A 72 -14.27 0.12 12.11
CA LEU A 72 -13.38 -1.02 11.92
C LEU A 72 -12.84 -1.10 10.50
N ARG A 73 -13.68 -0.84 9.49
CA ARG A 73 -13.28 -0.79 8.09
C ARG A 73 -12.26 0.32 7.84
N HIS A 74 -12.56 1.54 8.28
CA HIS A 74 -11.64 2.68 8.14
C HIS A 74 -10.32 2.43 8.84
N ALA A 75 -10.33 1.84 10.05
CA ALA A 75 -9.10 1.47 10.76
C ALA A 75 -8.29 0.38 10.01
N CYS A 76 -8.96 -0.55 9.33
CA CYS A 76 -8.31 -1.57 8.50
C CYS A 76 -7.70 -0.99 7.22
N GLU A 77 -8.41 -0.09 6.54
CA GLU A 77 -7.97 0.55 5.29
C GLU A 77 -6.87 1.59 5.52
N SER A 78 -6.84 2.22 6.70
CA SER A 78 -5.82 3.20 7.08
C SER A 78 -4.42 2.57 7.16
N ASN A 79 -3.44 3.14 6.46
CA ASN A 79 -2.05 2.69 6.54
C ASN A 79 -1.37 3.11 7.87
N ASP A 80 -1.79 4.24 8.43
CA ASP A 80 -1.24 4.79 9.67
C ASP A 80 -1.84 4.13 10.90
N LEU A 81 -0.99 3.48 11.70
CA LEU A 81 -1.42 2.78 12.93
C LEU A 81 -1.97 3.74 13.98
N GLU A 82 -1.38 4.94 14.09
CA GLU A 82 -1.84 5.95 15.05
C GLU A 82 -3.22 6.49 14.67
N TYR A 83 -3.45 6.76 13.38
CA TYR A 83 -4.76 7.19 12.88
C TYR A 83 -5.81 6.08 13.04
N ALA A 84 -5.48 4.83 12.70
CA ALA A 84 -6.35 3.69 12.94
C ALA A 84 -6.69 3.54 14.44
N GLN A 85 -5.72 3.73 15.34
CA GLN A 85 -5.96 3.72 16.79
C GLN A 85 -6.89 4.86 17.22
N LEU A 86 -6.76 6.06 16.65
CA LEU A 86 -7.65 7.19 16.94
C LEU A 86 -9.10 6.88 16.55
N ILE A 87 -9.31 6.28 15.37
CA ILE A 87 -10.65 5.84 14.93
C ILE A 87 -11.22 4.81 15.91
N LEU A 88 -10.43 3.80 16.27
CA LEU A 88 -10.85 2.76 17.21
C LEU A 88 -11.17 3.32 18.60
N ASN A 89 -10.36 4.25 19.10
CA ASN A 89 -10.58 4.93 20.37
C ASN A 89 -11.83 5.82 20.32
N ALA A 90 -12.09 6.50 19.19
CA ALA A 90 -13.29 7.32 18.99
C ALA A 90 -14.57 6.47 18.97
N ALA A 91 -14.50 5.28 18.37
CA ALA A 91 -15.55 4.27 18.42
C ALA A 91 -15.54 3.46 19.74
N LYS A 92 -14.60 3.76 20.65
CA LYS A 92 -14.41 3.13 21.97
C LYS A 92 -14.30 1.60 21.93
N ILE A 93 -13.69 1.12 20.86
CA ILE A 93 -13.39 -0.29 20.64
C ILE A 93 -12.10 -0.65 21.38
N THR A 94 -12.13 -1.75 22.11
CA THR A 94 -10.99 -2.29 22.85
C THR A 94 -10.48 -3.57 22.20
N ILE A 95 -9.16 -3.69 22.10
CA ILE A 95 -8.46 -4.82 21.51
C ILE A 95 -7.51 -5.41 22.57
N PRO A 96 -7.96 -6.42 23.31
CA PRO A 96 -7.19 -6.95 24.43
C PRO A 96 -5.90 -7.66 23.99
N THR A 97 -5.89 -8.25 22.79
CA THR A 97 -4.71 -8.93 22.23
C THR A 97 -3.82 -7.98 21.40
N GLY A 98 -4.34 -6.83 20.99
CA GLY A 98 -3.69 -5.87 20.07
C GLY A 98 -3.91 -6.18 18.58
N ASN A 99 -4.45 -7.35 18.23
CA ASN A 99 -4.79 -7.72 16.85
C ASN A 99 -6.32 -7.80 16.66
N LEU A 100 -6.82 -7.26 15.55
CA LEU A 100 -8.24 -7.33 15.19
C LEU A 100 -8.71 -8.75 14.80
N VAL A 101 -7.79 -9.66 14.47
CA VAL A 101 -8.10 -11.07 14.16
C VAL A 101 -8.55 -11.85 15.38
N ASP A 102 -7.96 -11.58 16.54
CA ASP A 102 -8.30 -12.28 17.79
C ASP A 102 -9.67 -11.84 18.35
N GLY A 103 -10.19 -10.74 17.80
CA GLY A 103 -11.45 -10.13 18.12
C GLY A 103 -11.28 -8.84 18.91
N CYS A 104 -12.16 -7.88 18.64
CA CYS A 104 -12.28 -6.62 19.33
C CYS A 104 -13.65 -6.50 20.00
N TYR A 105 -13.74 -5.63 21.00
CA TYR A 105 -14.91 -5.48 21.86
C TYR A 105 -15.36 -4.03 21.88
N ASP A 106 -16.65 -3.79 21.70
CA ASP A 106 -17.26 -2.48 21.88
C ASP A 106 -17.61 -2.20 23.37
N GLU A 107 -18.01 -0.97 23.70
CA GLU A 107 -18.49 -0.57 25.03
C GLU A 107 -19.60 -1.46 25.58
N LEU A 108 -20.44 -1.99 24.70
CA LEU A 108 -21.55 -2.87 25.06
C LEU A 108 -21.10 -4.33 25.29
N GLY A 109 -19.81 -4.64 25.11
CA GLY A 109 -19.26 -5.99 25.27
C GLY A 109 -19.48 -6.90 24.05
N ASN A 110 -19.98 -6.35 22.94
CA ASN A 110 -20.14 -7.08 21.69
C ASN A 110 -18.76 -7.41 21.10
N ARG A 111 -18.54 -8.69 20.76
CA ARG A 111 -17.29 -9.16 20.14
C ARG A 111 -17.40 -9.15 18.62
N TYR A 112 -16.49 -8.44 17.98
CA TYR A 112 -16.33 -8.39 16.52
C TYR A 112 -15.05 -9.11 16.13
N VAL A 113 -15.12 -10.00 15.14
CA VAL A 113 -13.95 -10.75 14.65
C VAL A 113 -13.76 -10.41 13.18
N ILE A 114 -12.58 -9.88 12.85
CA ILE A 114 -12.24 -9.52 11.48
C ILE A 114 -11.30 -10.58 10.93
N PRO A 115 -11.65 -11.23 9.81
CA PRO A 115 -10.79 -12.22 9.20
C PRO A 115 -9.43 -11.64 8.80
N ALA A 116 -8.38 -12.44 8.94
CA ALA A 116 -7.02 -12.04 8.58
C ALA A 116 -6.90 -11.57 7.11
N TYR A 117 -7.74 -12.10 6.22
CA TYR A 117 -7.77 -11.69 4.81
C TYR A 117 -8.18 -10.24 4.61
N CYS A 118 -8.90 -9.61 5.55
CA CYS A 118 -9.24 -8.18 5.48
C CYS A 118 -8.08 -7.27 5.93
N LEU A 119 -7.11 -7.80 6.67
CA LEU A 119 -6.05 -7.04 7.33
C LEU A 119 -4.71 -7.13 6.60
N VAL A 120 -4.36 -8.32 6.11
CA VAL A 120 -3.06 -8.60 5.48
C VAL A 120 -3.27 -9.43 4.22
N ASP A 121 -2.34 -9.35 3.28
CA ASP A 121 -2.33 -10.21 2.10
C ASP A 121 -1.85 -11.64 2.45
N PRO A 122 -2.37 -12.68 1.78
CA PRO A 122 -1.95 -14.05 2.05
C PRO A 122 -0.53 -14.28 1.57
N THR A 123 0.18 -15.20 2.23
CA THR A 123 1.49 -15.68 1.77
C THR A 123 1.42 -16.37 0.40
N ASN A 124 0.27 -16.98 0.07
CA ASN A 124 0.01 -17.69 -1.19
C ASN A 124 -0.71 -16.80 -2.24
N LEU A 125 -0.34 -15.53 -2.35
CA LEU A 125 -0.94 -14.60 -3.30
C LEU A 125 -0.37 -14.81 -4.71
N ILE A 126 -1.24 -15.20 -5.66
CA ILE A 126 -0.89 -15.23 -7.08
C ILE A 126 -1.09 -13.83 -7.65
N ARG A 127 -0.01 -13.22 -8.14
CA ARG A 127 -0.11 -12.03 -8.99
C ARG A 127 -0.40 -12.53 -10.40
N ASP A 128 -1.66 -12.52 -10.79
CA ASP A 128 -2.01 -12.73 -12.19
C ASP A 128 -1.31 -11.63 -13.00
N VAL A 129 -0.25 -11.99 -13.72
CA VAL A 129 0.31 -11.18 -14.79
C VAL A 129 -0.67 -11.29 -15.96
N GLU A 130 -1.84 -10.69 -15.80
CA GLU A 130 -2.81 -10.55 -16.87
C GLU A 130 -2.64 -9.17 -17.49
N GLU A 131 -2.08 -9.21 -18.69
CA GLU A 131 -2.10 -8.16 -19.68
C GLU A 131 -3.48 -7.48 -19.76
N GLY A 132 -3.46 -6.15 -19.69
CA GLY A 132 -4.46 -5.26 -20.28
C GLY A 132 -5.91 -5.40 -19.81
N THR A 133 -6.36 -4.47 -18.98
CA THR A 133 -7.48 -3.57 -19.35
C THR A 133 -7.58 -2.44 -18.32
N SER A 134 -7.58 -1.23 -18.85
CA SER A 134 -7.97 0.04 -18.21
C SER A 134 -9.29 -0.13 -17.44
N GLU A 135 -9.56 0.57 -16.33
CA GLU A 135 -10.19 1.90 -16.36
C GLU A 135 -10.49 2.44 -14.93
N HIS A 136 -10.22 3.75 -14.73
CA HIS A 136 -10.73 4.69 -13.70
C HIS A 136 -10.38 4.41 -12.22
N GLY A 137 -9.81 5.31 -11.43
CA GLY A 137 -9.59 6.75 -11.50
C GLY A 137 -9.57 7.23 -10.04
N ASP A 138 -8.47 7.87 -9.61
CA ASP A 138 -8.44 9.05 -8.73
C ASP A 138 -7.13 9.18 -7.94
N GLU A 139 -6.55 10.37 -8.12
CA GLU A 139 -5.72 11.13 -7.17
C GLU A 139 -4.39 10.51 -6.70
N MET A 140 -3.40 10.69 -7.59
CA MET A 140 -1.98 10.58 -7.33
C MET A 140 -1.51 11.66 -6.33
N ASN A 141 -1.33 11.28 -5.06
CA ASN A 141 -0.41 11.97 -4.14
C ASN A 141 1.01 11.41 -4.39
N PRO A 142 1.96 12.20 -4.94
CA PRO A 142 3.27 11.70 -5.34
C PRO A 142 4.29 11.80 -4.20
N ASP A 143 4.05 11.18 -3.04
CA ASP A 143 5.03 11.27 -1.93
C ASP A 143 5.27 10.02 -1.07
N LEU A 144 4.64 8.87 -1.34
CA LEU A 144 4.83 7.69 -0.48
C LEU A 144 4.98 6.35 -1.22
N LEU A 145 5.91 6.26 -2.18
CA LEU A 145 6.40 4.97 -2.69
C LEU A 145 7.93 4.88 -2.67
N LEU A 146 8.51 5.19 -1.51
CA LEU A 146 9.90 4.84 -1.17
C LEU A 146 9.90 3.78 -0.08
N ASP A 147 9.33 2.60 -0.33
CA ASP A 147 9.92 1.38 0.23
C ASP A 147 9.36 0.13 -0.45
N GLN A 148 10.24 -0.85 -0.66
CA GLN A 148 9.91 -2.24 -1.03
C GLN A 148 9.52 -2.53 -2.49
N SER A 149 10.43 -2.23 -3.42
CA SER A 149 10.84 -3.27 -4.36
C SER A 149 12.24 -2.95 -4.86
N SER A 150 13.07 -3.97 -4.98
CA SER A 150 14.34 -3.92 -5.69
C SER A 150 14.07 -3.42 -7.11
N THR A 151 14.09 -2.11 -7.31
CA THR A 151 13.83 -1.49 -8.61
C THR A 151 15.07 -1.76 -9.45
N GLU A 152 14.94 -2.66 -10.42
CA GLU A 152 15.90 -2.85 -11.50
C GLU A 152 15.94 -1.55 -12.32
N GLN A 153 16.61 -0.53 -11.79
CA GLN A 153 16.84 0.73 -12.48
C GLN A 153 17.89 0.49 -13.55
N LEU A 154 17.48 0.62 -14.81
CA LEU A 154 18.38 0.54 -15.94
C LEU A 154 18.82 1.95 -16.32
N PRO A 155 20.14 2.23 -16.36
CA PRO A 155 20.63 3.47 -16.92
C PRO A 155 20.50 3.42 -18.44
N ILE A 156 19.75 4.34 -19.02
CA ILE A 156 19.63 4.52 -20.47
C ILE A 156 20.40 5.76 -20.88
N ILE A 157 21.14 5.65 -21.98
CA ILE A 157 21.87 6.77 -22.57
C ILE A 157 20.97 7.44 -23.61
N ILE A 158 20.72 8.73 -23.43
CA ILE A 158 19.90 9.54 -24.32
C ILE A 158 20.77 10.60 -24.96
N ARG A 159 20.93 10.53 -26.28
CA ARG A 159 21.66 11.53 -27.07
C ARG A 159 20.74 12.66 -27.49
N LEU A 160 21.08 13.88 -27.08
CA LEU A 160 20.33 15.08 -27.47
C LEU A 160 20.71 15.54 -28.87
N SER A 161 19.73 15.83 -29.72
CA SER A 161 19.99 16.38 -31.06
C SER A 161 20.52 17.80 -31.04
N SER A 162 20.24 18.57 -29.98
CA SER A 162 20.59 19.99 -29.88
C SER A 162 22.06 20.21 -29.50
N SER A 163 22.56 19.42 -28.55
CA SER A 163 23.92 19.54 -27.99
C SER A 163 24.86 18.43 -28.48
N ALA A 164 24.32 17.37 -29.12
CA ALA A 164 25.02 16.12 -29.43
C ALA A 164 25.64 15.42 -28.19
N GLU A 165 25.21 15.82 -26.99
CA GLU A 165 25.65 15.28 -25.71
C GLU A 165 24.80 14.05 -25.30
N ASP A 166 25.47 13.14 -24.60
CA ASP A 166 24.89 11.90 -24.08
C ASP A 166 24.50 12.10 -22.61
N VAL A 167 23.20 11.96 -22.32
CA VAL A 167 22.60 12.12 -20.99
C VAL A 167 22.19 10.75 -20.48
N GLN A 168 22.73 10.33 -19.34
CA GLN A 168 22.33 9.08 -18.72
C GLN A 168 21.15 9.30 -17.77
N ILE A 169 20.03 8.60 -18.00
CA ILE A 169 18.84 8.65 -17.14
C ILE A 169 18.54 7.26 -16.60
N ASN A 170 18.38 7.16 -15.28
CA ASN A 170 17.94 5.94 -14.63
C ASN A 170 16.43 5.80 -14.75
N VAL A 171 16.01 4.70 -15.37
CA VAL A 171 14.60 4.40 -15.60
C VAL A 171 14.27 2.98 -15.20
N ASN A 172 13.03 2.75 -14.80
CA ASN A 172 12.53 1.43 -14.49
C ASN A 172 11.76 0.89 -15.71
N PRO A 173 12.27 -0.11 -16.44
CA PRO A 173 11.64 -0.58 -17.68
C PRO A 173 10.20 -1.10 -17.47
N LYS A 174 9.90 -1.62 -16.27
CA LYS A 174 8.59 -2.23 -15.96
C LYS A 174 7.51 -1.18 -15.66
N ILE A 175 7.91 0.00 -15.19
CA ILE A 175 6.99 1.03 -14.68
C ILE A 175 6.99 2.27 -15.59
N ASP A 176 8.17 2.66 -16.08
CA ASP A 176 8.34 3.90 -16.82
C ASP A 176 7.84 3.77 -18.27
N THR A 177 7.27 4.88 -18.75
CA THR A 177 6.77 5.09 -20.13
C THR A 177 7.59 6.19 -20.80
N ILE A 178 7.59 6.29 -22.13
CA ILE A 178 8.32 7.33 -22.86
C ILE A 178 7.94 8.76 -22.43
N ASP A 179 6.68 9.02 -22.07
CA ASP A 179 6.27 10.30 -21.46
C ASP A 179 6.95 10.56 -20.11
N THR A 180 7.08 9.55 -19.26
CA THR A 180 7.80 9.71 -17.98
C THR A 180 9.28 9.99 -18.20
N LEU A 181 9.89 9.36 -19.21
CA LEU A 181 11.27 9.61 -19.62
C LEU A 181 11.43 11.03 -20.18
N ARG A 182 10.44 11.54 -20.92
CA ARG A 182 10.39 12.93 -21.37
C ARG A 182 10.45 13.91 -20.21
N ILE A 183 9.62 13.69 -19.20
CA ILE A 183 9.54 14.54 -18.01
C ILE A 183 10.89 14.51 -17.26
N LYS A 184 11.44 13.31 -17.01
CA LYS A 184 12.76 13.14 -16.38
C LYS A 184 13.87 13.85 -17.15
N LEU A 185 13.83 13.81 -18.49
CA LEU A 185 14.81 14.50 -19.33
C LEU A 185 14.65 16.02 -19.29
N CYS A 186 13.41 16.54 -19.29
CA CYS A 186 13.14 17.96 -19.12
C CYS A 186 13.67 18.48 -17.78
N GLU A 187 13.48 17.72 -16.70
CA GLU A 187 13.97 18.08 -15.37
C GLU A 187 15.50 18.11 -15.31
N ASN A 188 16.17 17.09 -15.86
CA ASN A 188 17.63 17.02 -15.88
C ASN A 188 18.28 18.12 -16.72
N GLN A 189 17.69 18.45 -17.88
CA GLN A 189 18.24 19.43 -18.82
C GLN A 189 17.62 20.83 -18.68
N LYS A 190 16.74 21.04 -17.69
CA LYS A 190 15.97 22.29 -17.46
C LYS A 190 15.28 22.79 -18.74
N ILE A 191 14.71 21.88 -19.52
CA ILE A 191 13.99 22.19 -20.75
C ILE A 191 12.55 22.52 -20.40
N ASP A 192 12.08 23.71 -20.80
CA ASP A 192 10.69 24.10 -20.66
C ASP A 192 9.80 23.26 -21.59
N SER A 193 9.03 22.31 -21.03
CA SER A 193 8.07 21.47 -21.76
C SER A 193 7.00 22.27 -22.53
N LYS A 194 6.83 23.56 -22.23
CA LYS A 194 5.89 24.48 -22.90
C LYS A 194 6.47 25.18 -24.13
N LYS A 195 7.80 25.18 -24.28
CA LYS A 195 8.50 25.83 -25.41
C LYS A 195 9.07 24.81 -26.38
N PHE A 196 9.40 23.61 -25.91
CA PHE A 196 10.07 22.59 -26.71
C PHE A 196 9.27 21.29 -26.76
N ILE A 197 9.14 20.74 -27.96
CA ILE A 197 8.69 19.38 -28.22
C ILE A 197 9.90 18.47 -28.30
N ILE A 198 9.89 17.42 -27.49
CA ILE A 198 10.89 16.36 -27.47
C ILE A 198 10.29 15.13 -28.15
N ARG A 199 10.99 14.54 -29.11
CA ARG A 199 10.60 13.28 -29.75
C ARG A 199 11.71 12.27 -29.58
N PHE A 200 11.36 11.07 -29.15
CA PHE A 200 12.33 10.00 -28.95
C PHE A 200 12.35 9.07 -30.15
N PHE A 201 13.54 8.75 -30.63
CA PHE A 201 13.79 7.82 -31.71
C PHE A 201 14.71 6.71 -31.23
N PHE A 202 14.30 5.48 -31.48
CA PHE A 202 15.09 4.29 -31.18
C PHE A 202 15.18 3.44 -32.43
N LEU A 203 16.42 3.13 -32.86
CA LEU A 203 16.69 2.37 -34.09
C LEU A 203 15.97 2.91 -35.35
N GLY A 204 15.74 4.23 -35.41
CA GLY A 204 15.05 4.89 -36.53
C GLY A 204 13.52 4.89 -36.43
N SER A 205 12.93 4.28 -35.40
CA SER A 205 11.49 4.33 -35.12
C SER A 205 11.18 5.44 -34.12
N LEU A 206 10.16 6.25 -34.42
CA LEU A 206 9.60 7.21 -33.48
C LEU A 206 8.87 6.45 -32.37
N LEU A 207 9.20 6.74 -31.12
CA LEU A 207 8.53 6.19 -29.96
C LEU A 207 7.34 7.06 -29.57
N ASP A 208 6.17 6.43 -29.36
CA ASP A 208 4.99 7.12 -28.87
C ASP A 208 5.10 7.35 -27.35
N GLY A 209 4.48 8.42 -26.86
CA GLY A 209 4.52 8.79 -25.45
C GLY A 209 3.94 7.71 -24.53
N LYS A 210 2.99 6.92 -25.05
CA LYS A 210 2.32 5.81 -24.36
C LYS A 210 3.10 4.49 -24.37
N THR A 211 4.17 4.38 -25.15
CA THR A 211 4.96 3.15 -25.25
C THR A 211 5.71 2.91 -23.94
N LYS A 212 5.60 1.70 -23.39
CA LYS A 212 6.34 1.32 -22.18
C LYS A 212 7.80 1.09 -22.52
N LEU A 213 8.70 1.42 -21.59
CA LEU A 213 10.12 1.16 -21.81
C LEU A 213 10.46 -0.32 -21.87
N ALA A 214 9.69 -1.21 -21.24
CA ALA A 214 9.88 -2.66 -21.37
C ALA A 214 9.66 -3.19 -22.80
N ASP A 215 8.81 -2.54 -23.60
CA ASP A 215 8.52 -2.94 -24.98
C ASP A 215 9.66 -2.53 -25.92
N VAL A 216 10.34 -1.44 -25.58
CA VAL A 216 11.55 -1.01 -26.24
C VAL A 216 12.71 -1.80 -25.64
N LYS A 217 13.17 -2.83 -26.34
CA LYS A 217 14.27 -3.72 -25.90
C LYS A 217 15.59 -2.95 -25.76
N PHE A 218 15.73 -2.21 -24.66
CA PHE A 218 16.92 -1.46 -24.32
C PHE A 218 17.97 -2.42 -23.76
N ASP A 219 18.93 -2.81 -24.60
CA ASP A 219 20.13 -3.53 -24.21
C ASP A 219 21.21 -2.58 -23.68
N GLN A 220 22.11 -3.11 -22.85
CA GLN A 220 23.24 -2.35 -22.31
C GLN A 220 24.09 -1.76 -23.45
N GLY A 221 24.23 -0.43 -23.46
CA GLY A 221 25.02 0.31 -24.46
C GLY A 221 24.24 0.85 -25.66
N GLN A 222 22.92 0.65 -25.71
CA GLN A 222 22.09 1.30 -26.73
C GLN A 222 21.81 2.77 -26.37
N VAL A 223 21.74 3.60 -27.42
CA VAL A 223 21.53 5.04 -27.30
C VAL A 223 20.16 5.39 -27.86
N LEU A 224 19.36 6.08 -27.05
CA LEU A 224 18.08 6.66 -27.45
C LEU A 224 18.33 8.07 -28.01
N GLN A 225 17.82 8.39 -29.20
CA GLN A 225 17.98 9.72 -29.76
C GLN A 225 16.80 10.61 -29.37
N ALA A 226 17.07 11.77 -28.77
CA ALA A 226 16.07 12.77 -28.40
C ALA A 226 16.17 13.98 -29.33
N LEU A 227 15.17 14.17 -30.18
CA LEU A 227 15.02 15.36 -31.02
C LEU A 227 14.29 16.45 -30.24
N ILE A 228 14.94 17.59 -30.04
CA ILE A 228 14.35 18.76 -29.40
C ILE A 228 14.02 19.79 -30.48
N SER A 229 12.74 20.11 -30.65
CA SER A 229 12.23 21.12 -31.59
C SER A 229 11.45 22.20 -30.85
N GLU A 230 11.70 23.46 -31.16
CA GLU A 230 10.90 24.57 -30.63
C GLU A 230 9.47 24.54 -31.18
N ILE A 231 8.50 24.87 -30.34
CA ILE A 231 7.09 25.00 -30.73
C ILE A 231 6.95 26.34 -31.48
N PRO A 232 6.41 26.33 -32.71
CA PRO A 232 6.24 27.55 -33.51
C PRO A 232 5.23 28.54 -32.90
#